data_AF-A0A099NSS4-F1
#
_entry.id   AF-A0A099NSS4-F1
#
_cell.length_a   1.000
_cell.length_b   1.000
_cell.length_c   1.000
_cell.angle_alpha   90.00
_cell.angle_beta   90.00
_cell.angle_gamma   90.00
#
_symmetry.space_group_name_H-M   'P 1'
#
loop_
_entity.id
_entity.type
_entity.pdbx_description
1 polymer ?
#
loop_
_entity_poly.entity_id
_entity_poly.type
_entity_poly.pdbx_seq_one_letter_code
_entity_poly.pdbx_strand_id
1 'polypeptide(L)'
;MVELDWDNVPADLCPVCKTDKYLSPEIQFKINPECYHKICDACVDRIFALGPHPCPYPNCEKVLRRNKFKAQVFDDLLVEKECDIRRRVLSVYNKKEDDFQTSVMYDQYLEEIEEIVYNLLHRVDIERTEERLKQYSIENKQSIELNNAQREQEYEKFIKIQ
;
A
#
# COMPACT_ATOMS: atom_id res chain seq x y z
N MET A 1 -34.96 -13.53 -6.65
CA MET A 1 -33.56 -13.20 -7.01
C MET A 1 -32.90 -12.76 -5.73
N VAL A 2 -31.85 -13.44 -5.29
CA VAL A 2 -31.11 -12.98 -4.10
C VAL A 2 -30.26 -11.80 -4.56
N GLU A 3 -30.55 -10.62 -4.05
CA GLU A 3 -29.69 -9.45 -4.19
C GLU A 3 -28.36 -9.82 -3.54
N LEU A 4 -27.32 -9.98 -4.35
CA LEU A 4 -25.97 -10.19 -3.83
C LEU A 4 -25.52 -8.85 -3.25
N ASP A 5 -25.35 -8.80 -1.93
CA ASP A 5 -24.65 -7.71 -1.25
C ASP A 5 -23.21 -7.68 -1.79
N TRP A 6 -22.95 -6.76 -2.70
CA TRP A 6 -21.60 -6.52 -3.24
C TRP A 6 -20.66 -5.90 -2.20
N ASP A 7 -21.19 -5.52 -1.03
CA ASP A 7 -20.42 -5.16 0.17
C ASP A 7 -19.92 -6.39 0.94
N ASN A 8 -20.40 -7.60 0.60
CA ASN A 8 -20.04 -8.89 1.19
C ASN A 8 -19.63 -9.92 0.12
N VAL A 9 -18.84 -9.50 -0.88
CA VAL A 9 -18.17 -10.48 -1.75
C VAL A 9 -17.24 -11.32 -0.87
N PRO A 10 -17.39 -12.65 -0.83
CA PRO A 10 -16.50 -13.50 -0.06
C PRO A 10 -15.06 -13.18 -0.42
N ALA A 11 -14.21 -12.99 0.59
CA ALA A 11 -12.84 -12.49 0.45
C ALA A 11 -11.93 -13.34 -0.47
N ASP A 12 -12.41 -14.50 -0.88
CA ASP A 12 -11.73 -15.54 -1.65
C ASP A 12 -12.34 -15.79 -3.05
N LEU A 13 -13.25 -14.92 -3.52
CA LEU A 13 -13.89 -15.06 -4.83
C LEU A 13 -13.34 -14.05 -5.86
N CYS A 14 -12.95 -14.54 -7.04
CA CYS A 14 -12.61 -13.67 -8.16
C CYS A 14 -13.88 -13.11 -8.84
N PRO A 15 -14.01 -11.78 -9.04
CA PRO A 15 -15.22 -11.18 -9.64
C PRO A 15 -15.43 -11.57 -11.11
N VAL A 16 -14.37 -11.99 -11.80
CA VAL A 16 -14.38 -12.26 -13.25
C VAL A 16 -14.67 -13.74 -13.53
N CYS A 17 -13.86 -14.64 -12.97
CA CYS A 17 -14.01 -16.07 -13.20
C CYS A 17 -14.88 -16.78 -12.16
N LYS A 18 -15.29 -16.09 -11.10
CA LYS A 18 -16.09 -16.63 -9.98
C LYS A 18 -15.49 -17.90 -9.38
N THR A 19 -14.18 -18.07 -9.50
CA THR A 19 -13.44 -19.17 -8.87
C THR A 19 -13.12 -18.78 -7.45
N ASP A 20 -13.39 -19.72 -6.55
CA ASP A 20 -13.16 -19.59 -5.12
C ASP A 20 -11.80 -20.23 -4.75
N LYS A 21 -11.02 -19.57 -3.89
CA LYS A 21 -9.77 -20.09 -3.33
C LYS A 21 -9.96 -21.46 -2.67
N TYR A 22 -11.12 -21.71 -2.06
CA TYR A 22 -11.42 -22.99 -1.43
C TYR A 22 -11.39 -24.16 -2.42
N LEU A 23 -11.85 -23.93 -3.65
CA LEU A 23 -11.91 -24.95 -4.71
C LEU A 23 -10.57 -25.11 -5.44
N SER A 24 -9.67 -24.13 -5.34
CA SER A 24 -8.39 -24.15 -6.05
C SER A 24 -7.34 -23.42 -5.21
N PRO A 25 -6.71 -24.12 -4.25
CA PRO A 25 -5.76 -23.52 -3.30
C PRO A 25 -4.50 -22.93 -3.94
N GLU A 26 -4.17 -23.36 -5.16
CA GLU A 26 -3.03 -22.85 -5.93
C GLU A 26 -3.27 -21.45 -6.52
N ILE A 27 -4.53 -20.99 -6.54
CA ILE A 27 -4.85 -19.68 -7.11
C ILE A 27 -4.35 -18.58 -6.18
N GLN A 28 -3.43 -17.78 -6.70
CA GLN A 28 -2.97 -16.58 -6.03
C GLN A 28 -3.84 -15.38 -6.41
N PHE A 29 -4.23 -14.60 -5.39
CA PHE A 29 -4.91 -13.33 -5.56
C PHE A 29 -3.91 -12.19 -5.53
N LYS A 30 -4.08 -11.26 -6.47
CA LYS A 30 -3.33 -10.02 -6.55
C LYS A 30 -4.27 -8.85 -6.24
N ILE A 31 -3.67 -7.81 -5.67
CA ILE A 31 -4.32 -6.54 -5.34
C ILE A 31 -3.62 -5.40 -6.05
N ASN A 32 -4.34 -4.31 -6.30
CA ASN A 32 -3.77 -3.08 -6.83
C ASN A 32 -3.86 -1.96 -5.78
N PRO A 33 -2.76 -1.26 -5.45
CA PRO A 33 -2.77 -0.19 -4.43
C PRO A 33 -3.72 0.97 -4.72
N GLU A 34 -4.17 1.14 -5.96
CA GLU A 34 -5.12 2.21 -6.32
C GLU A 34 -6.53 1.90 -5.79
N CYS A 35 -6.95 0.63 -5.73
CA CYS A 35 -8.32 0.23 -5.40
C CYS A 35 -8.46 -0.86 -4.33
N TYR A 36 -7.39 -1.59 -4.01
CA TYR A 36 -7.36 -2.70 -3.04
C TYR A 36 -8.38 -3.82 -3.31
N HIS A 37 -8.80 -4.01 -4.57
CA HIS A 37 -9.68 -5.12 -4.96
C HIS A 37 -8.88 -6.37 -5.33
N LYS A 38 -9.36 -7.53 -4.90
CA LYS A 38 -8.74 -8.84 -5.16
C LYS A 38 -9.16 -9.38 -6.52
N ILE A 39 -8.18 -9.82 -7.31
CA ILE A 39 -8.39 -10.48 -8.61
C ILE A 39 -7.41 -11.65 -8.70
N CYS A 40 -7.85 -12.81 -9.20
CA CYS A 40 -6.93 -13.94 -9.37
C CYS A 40 -5.88 -13.64 -10.45
N ASP A 41 -4.69 -14.22 -10.29
CA ASP A 41 -3.54 -13.96 -11.16
C ASP A 41 -3.86 -14.17 -12.66
N ALA A 42 -4.52 -15.28 -12.98
CA ALA A 42 -4.92 -15.60 -14.36
C ALA A 42 -5.90 -14.59 -14.97
N CYS A 43 -6.75 -13.94 -14.18
CA CYS A 43 -7.63 -12.88 -14.67
C CYS A 43 -6.90 -11.55 -14.80
N VAL A 44 -5.97 -11.24 -13.91
CA VAL A 44 -5.10 -10.05 -14.03
C VAL A 44 -4.32 -10.13 -15.34
N ASP A 45 -3.67 -11.25 -15.60
CA ASP A 45 -2.87 -11.42 -16.81
C ASP A 45 -3.70 -11.34 -18.09
N ARG A 46 -4.92 -11.89 -18.08
CA ARG A 46 -5.81 -11.85 -19.26
C ARG A 46 -6.37 -10.46 -19.54
N ILE A 47 -6.89 -9.77 -18.51
CA ILE A 47 -7.59 -8.49 -18.66
C ILE A 47 -6.60 -7.36 -18.96
N PHE A 48 -5.47 -7.34 -18.25
CA PHE A 48 -4.50 -6.26 -18.35
C PHE A 48 -3.36 -6.55 -19.35
N ALA A 49 -3.42 -7.65 -20.12
CA ALA A 49 -2.47 -7.96 -21.19
C ALA A 49 -2.53 -6.95 -22.35
N LEU A 50 -3.73 -6.51 -22.72
CA LEU A 50 -3.96 -5.61 -23.85
C LEU A 50 -3.69 -4.13 -23.52
N GLY A 51 -3.46 -3.82 -22.24
CA GLY A 51 -3.17 -2.46 -21.78
C GLY A 51 -3.90 -2.11 -20.48
N PRO A 52 -3.89 -0.82 -20.10
CA PRO A 52 -4.63 -0.34 -18.94
C PRO A 52 -6.14 -0.56 -19.13
N HIS A 53 -6.79 -1.10 -18.10
CA HIS A 53 -8.23 -1.40 -18.12
C HIS A 53 -8.87 -0.93 -16.81
N PRO A 54 -10.16 -0.54 -16.78
CA PRO A 54 -10.86 -0.30 -15.52
C PRO A 54 -10.90 -1.55 -14.64
N CYS A 55 -10.98 -1.34 -13.33
CA CYS A 55 -11.17 -2.42 -12.37
C CYS A 55 -12.48 -3.19 -12.68
N PRO A 56 -12.47 -4.54 -12.71
CA PRO A 56 -13.66 -5.34 -13.00
C PRO A 56 -14.65 -5.45 -11.83
N TYR A 57 -14.39 -4.79 -10.70
CA TYR A 57 -15.31 -4.77 -9.56
C TYR A 57 -16.47 -3.79 -9.83
N PRO A 58 -17.72 -4.16 -9.50
CA PRO A 58 -18.82 -3.21 -9.56
C PRO A 58 -18.53 -2.03 -8.61
N ASN A 59 -18.88 -0.82 -9.04
CA ASN A 59 -18.62 0.44 -8.32
C ASN A 59 -17.14 0.87 -8.25
N CYS A 60 -16.25 0.27 -9.05
CA CYS A 60 -14.86 0.71 -9.16
C CYS A 60 -14.50 1.17 -10.58
N GLU A 61 -14.36 2.47 -10.78
CA GLU A 61 -14.03 3.05 -12.09
C GLU A 61 -12.53 3.34 -12.28
N LYS A 62 -11.69 2.86 -11.35
CA LYS A 62 -10.25 3.13 -11.39
C LYS A 62 -9.58 2.35 -12.51
N VAL A 63 -8.78 3.05 -13.33
CA VAL A 63 -7.99 2.44 -14.41
C VAL A 63 -6.69 1.87 -13.83
N LEU A 64 -6.53 0.55 -13.95
CA LEU A 64 -5.40 -0.19 -13.35
C LEU A 64 -4.39 -0.61 -14.42
N ARG A 65 -3.13 -0.79 -13.98
CA ARG A 65 -2.02 -1.27 -14.82
C ARG A 65 -1.49 -2.60 -14.29
N ARG A 66 -1.13 -3.51 -15.19
CA ARG A 66 -0.62 -4.86 -14.85
C ARG A 66 0.57 -4.82 -13.88
N ASN A 67 1.55 -3.95 -14.14
CA ASN A 67 2.79 -3.89 -13.35
C ASN A 67 2.59 -3.39 -11.91
N LYS A 68 1.46 -2.75 -11.60
CA LYS A 68 1.16 -2.24 -10.26
C LYS A 68 0.43 -3.28 -9.39
N PHE A 69 0.13 -4.47 -9.90
CA PHE A 69 -0.45 -5.53 -9.09
C PHE A 69 0.59 -6.19 -8.20
N LYS A 70 0.23 -6.41 -6.94
CA LYS A 70 1.07 -7.04 -5.91
C LYS A 70 0.35 -8.26 -5.36
N ALA A 71 1.09 -9.29 -4.97
CA ALA A 71 0.52 -10.40 -4.20
C ALA A 71 0.05 -9.91 -2.83
N GLN A 72 -1.12 -10.36 -2.40
CA GLN A 72 -1.62 -10.08 -1.06
C GLN A 72 -0.74 -10.81 -0.02
N VAL A 73 -0.27 -10.09 1.00
CA VAL A 73 0.52 -10.68 2.10
C VAL A 73 -0.36 -10.91 3.32
N PHE A 74 -1.21 -9.92 3.64
CA PHE A 74 -2.11 -9.98 4.78
C PHE A 74 -3.54 -10.31 4.35
N ASP A 75 -4.27 -11.09 5.14
CA ASP A 75 -5.68 -11.43 4.82
C ASP A 75 -6.59 -10.20 4.85
N ASP A 76 -6.33 -9.27 5.78
CA ASP A 76 -7.05 -8.01 5.93
C ASP A 76 -6.49 -6.93 4.98
N LEU A 77 -7.36 -6.40 4.12
CA LEU A 77 -7.05 -5.34 3.17
C LEU A 77 -6.79 -3.99 3.85
N LEU A 78 -7.37 -3.74 5.03
CA LEU A 78 -7.12 -2.51 5.79
C LEU A 78 -5.69 -2.49 6.30
N VAL A 79 -5.20 -3.62 6.83
CA VAL A 79 -3.81 -3.77 7.29
C VAL A 79 -2.83 -3.63 6.13
N GLU A 80 -3.12 -4.21 4.97
CA GLU A 80 -2.27 -4.06 3.79
C GLU A 80 -2.21 -2.60 3.32
N LYS A 81 -3.36 -1.91 3.29
CA LYS A 81 -3.44 -0.47 2.96
C LYS A 81 -2.68 0.38 3.96
N GLU A 82 -2.81 0.12 5.26
CA GLU A 82 -2.05 0.81 6.31
C GLU A 82 -0.55 0.59 6.11
N CYS A 83 -0.13 -0.65 5.86
CA CYS A 83 1.28 -0.98 5.62
C CYS A 83 1.85 -0.28 4.39
N ASP A 84 1.09 -0.19 3.29
CA ASP A 84 1.48 0.56 2.09
C ASP A 84 1.61 2.07 2.36
N ILE A 85 0.65 2.66 3.09
CA ILE A 85 0.69 4.07 3.49
C ILE A 85 1.86 4.33 4.42
N ARG A 86 2.06 3.51 5.47
CA ARG A 86 3.15 3.68 6.43
C ARG A 86 4.51 3.53 5.75
N ARG A 87 4.68 2.57 4.83
CA ARG A 87 5.91 2.47 3.99
C ARG A 87 6.17 3.76 3.21
N ARG A 88 5.14 4.33 2.58
CA ARG A 88 5.25 5.60 1.84
C ARG A 88 5.64 6.74 2.77
N VAL A 89 4.99 6.88 3.91
CA VAL A 89 5.28 7.96 4.88
C VAL A 89 6.70 7.81 5.43
N LEU A 90 7.11 6.63 5.88
CA LEU A 90 8.46 6.35 6.42
C LEU A 90 9.59 6.41 5.39
N SER A 91 9.27 6.44 4.09
CA SER A 91 10.25 6.72 3.03
C SER A 91 10.62 8.20 2.96
N VAL A 92 9.72 9.08 3.44
CA VAL A 92 9.90 10.53 3.52
C VAL A 92 10.29 10.92 4.95
N TYR A 93 9.57 10.42 5.94
CA TYR A 93 9.83 10.61 7.37
C TYR A 93 10.79 9.53 7.87
N ASN A 94 12.09 9.70 7.61
CA ASN A 94 13.12 8.69 7.87
C ASN A 94 14.21 9.12 8.86
N LYS A 95 13.92 10.09 9.75
CA LYS A 95 14.84 10.50 10.82
C LYS A 95 14.87 9.44 11.93
N LYS A 96 16.06 9.22 12.51
CA LYS A 96 16.30 8.31 13.65
C LYS A 96 16.31 9.11 14.95
N GLU A 97 16.21 8.43 16.10
CA GLU A 97 16.28 9.06 17.43
C GLU A 97 17.54 9.92 17.59
N ASP A 98 18.67 9.46 17.05
CA ASP A 98 19.97 10.16 17.06
C ASP A 98 19.95 11.53 16.35
N ASP A 99 18.96 11.79 15.47
CA ASP A 99 18.81 13.06 14.78
C ASP A 99 18.14 14.14 15.66
N PHE A 100 17.70 13.79 16.87
CA PHE A 100 16.97 14.66 17.78
C PHE A 100 17.78 14.96 19.05
N GLN A 101 17.58 16.16 19.60
CA GLN A 101 18.28 16.59 20.83
C GLN A 101 17.70 15.95 22.09
N THR A 102 16.42 15.57 22.06
CA THR A 102 15.70 15.00 23.21
C THR A 102 14.75 13.92 22.74
N SER A 103 14.54 12.88 23.56
CA SER A 103 13.56 11.83 23.30
C SER A 103 12.14 12.37 23.14
N VAL A 104 11.77 13.46 23.85
CA VAL A 104 10.46 14.12 23.70
C VAL A 104 10.24 14.62 22.27
N MET A 105 11.26 15.18 21.62
CA MET A 105 11.14 15.62 20.22
C MET A 105 10.99 14.44 19.26
N TYR A 106 11.66 13.32 19.55
CA TYR A 106 11.51 12.10 18.77
C TYR A 106 10.11 11.50 18.93
N ASP A 107 9.57 11.47 20.15
CA ASP A 107 8.20 11.00 20.41
C ASP A 107 7.15 11.87 19.69
N GLN A 108 7.33 13.20 19.71
CA GLN A 108 6.48 14.12 18.94
C GLN A 108 6.55 13.87 17.44
N TYR A 109 7.74 13.54 16.93
CA TYR A 109 7.94 13.19 15.53
C TYR A 109 7.26 11.86 15.15
N LEU A 110 7.31 10.86 16.03
CA LEU A 110 6.59 9.60 15.84
C LEU A 110 5.07 9.80 15.86
N GLU A 111 4.56 10.63 16.78
CA GLU A 111 3.13 10.97 16.84
C GLU A 111 2.68 11.69 15.56
N GLU A 112 3.50 12.60 15.01
CA GLU A 112 3.20 13.25 13.73
C GLU A 112 3.10 12.25 12.57
N ILE A 113 3.98 11.24 12.53
CA ILE A 113 3.91 10.16 11.53
C ILE A 113 2.59 9.40 11.64
N GLU A 114 2.17 9.04 12.86
CA GLU A 114 0.92 8.31 13.08
C GLU A 114 -0.31 9.17 12.74
N GLU A 115 -0.29 10.48 13.02
CA GLU A 115 -1.34 11.41 12.58
C GLU A 115 -1.48 11.40 11.05
N ILE A 116 -0.35 11.50 10.33
CA ILE A 116 -0.33 11.48 8.86
C ILE A 116 -0.86 10.15 8.33
N VAL A 117 -0.41 9.02 8.87
CA VAL A 117 -0.85 7.68 8.47
C VAL A 117 -2.36 7.52 8.72
N TYR A 118 -2.84 7.92 9.89
CA TYR A 118 -4.25 7.86 10.26
C TYR A 118 -5.13 8.67 9.31
N ASN A 119 -4.73 9.91 9.01
CA ASN A 119 -5.45 10.81 8.10
C ASN A 119 -5.55 10.23 6.69
N LEU A 120 -4.44 9.71 6.15
CA LEU A 120 -4.42 9.08 4.83
C LEU A 120 -5.24 7.77 4.79
N LEU A 121 -5.21 6.98 5.87
CA LEU A 121 -5.94 5.72 5.96
C LEU A 121 -7.46 5.95 5.97
N HIS A 122 -7.91 6.91 6.80
CA HIS A 122 -9.33 7.23 7.03
C HIS A 122 -9.88 8.32 6.10
N ARG A 123 -9.06 8.85 5.19
CA ARG A 123 -9.44 9.90 4.24
C ARG A 123 -9.85 11.22 4.91
N VAL A 124 -9.24 11.54 6.05
CA VAL A 124 -9.41 12.81 6.76
C VAL A 124 -8.36 13.79 6.26
N ASP A 125 -8.78 15.02 5.89
CA ASP A 125 -7.86 16.10 5.49
C ASP A 125 -6.73 15.69 4.54
N ILE A 126 -7.06 14.90 3.51
CA ILE A 126 -6.07 14.31 2.58
C ILE A 126 -5.22 15.40 1.94
N GLU A 127 -5.83 16.47 1.42
CA GLU A 127 -5.12 17.53 0.70
C GLU A 127 -4.06 18.20 1.59
N ARG A 128 -4.43 18.55 2.82
CA ARG A 128 -3.52 19.14 3.81
C ARG A 128 -2.39 18.17 4.17
N THR A 129 -2.71 16.90 4.35
CA THR A 129 -1.74 15.87 4.73
C THR A 129 -0.74 15.59 3.60
N GLU A 130 -1.21 15.51 2.35
CA GLU A 130 -0.38 15.37 1.16
C GLU A 130 0.50 16.62 0.92
N GLU A 131 -0.03 17.82 1.17
CA GLU A 131 0.76 19.05 1.09
C GLU A 131 1.87 19.08 2.14
N ARG A 132 1.56 18.71 3.40
CA ARG A 132 2.58 18.57 4.47
C ARG A 132 3.67 17.58 4.07
N LEU A 133 3.31 16.40 3.57
CA LEU A 133 4.27 15.40 3.08
C LEU A 133 5.15 15.94 1.96
N LYS A 134 4.57 16.69 1.02
CA LYS A 134 5.29 17.28 -0.11
C LYS A 134 6.25 18.38 0.34
N GLN A 135 5.81 19.28 1.22
CA GLN A 135 6.65 20.34 1.80
C GLN A 135 7.85 19.72 2.54
N TYR A 136 7.59 18.77 3.44
CA TYR A 136 8.64 18.08 4.18
C TYR A 136 9.64 17.38 3.25
N SER A 137 9.13 16.71 2.20
CA SER A 137 9.98 16.04 1.20
C SER A 137 10.87 17.01 0.42
N ILE A 138 10.42 18.25 0.18
CA ILE A 138 11.21 19.27 -0.52
C ILE A 138 12.27 19.84 0.43
N GLU A 139 11.88 20.20 1.65
CA GLU A 139 12.77 20.80 2.65
C GLU A 139 13.89 19.84 3.09
N ASN A 140 13.58 18.56 3.24
CA ASN A 140 14.49 17.55 3.79
C ASN A 140 15.07 16.63 2.70
N LYS A 141 14.89 16.94 1.42
CA LYS A 141 15.21 16.05 0.29
C LYS A 141 16.59 15.37 0.40
N GLN A 142 17.63 16.15 0.67
CA GLN A 142 19.00 15.64 0.75
C GLN A 142 19.20 14.67 1.92
N SER A 143 18.66 15.02 3.10
CA SER A 143 18.72 14.16 4.29
C SER A 143 17.94 12.86 4.06
N ILE A 144 16.76 12.96 3.43
CA ILE A 144 15.92 11.81 3.11
C ILE A 144 16.66 10.84 2.17
N GLU A 145 17.24 11.35 1.08
CA GLU A 145 17.98 10.55 0.10
C GLU A 145 19.18 9.83 0.74
N LEU A 146 19.95 10.53 1.58
CA LEU A 146 21.08 9.95 2.31
C LEU A 146 20.64 8.84 3.26
N ASN A 147 19.61 9.10 4.08
CA ASN A 147 19.11 8.13 5.05
C ASN A 147 18.52 6.88 4.38
N ASN A 148 17.84 7.05 3.24
CA ASN A 148 17.32 5.93 2.46
C ASN A 148 18.45 5.09 1.84
N ALA A 149 19.48 5.73 1.28
CA ALA A 149 20.64 5.03 0.72
C ALA A 149 21.42 4.26 1.80
N GLN A 150 21.59 4.83 3.00
CA GLN A 150 22.21 4.13 4.12
C GLN A 150 21.41 2.91 4.55
N ARG A 151 20.08 3.05 4.68
CA ARG A 151 19.18 1.95 5.03
C ARG A 151 19.27 0.80 4.02
N GLU A 152 19.35 1.11 2.73
CA GLU A 152 19.49 0.11 1.67
C GLU A 152 20.84 -0.62 1.76
N GLN A 153 21.94 0.10 2.01
CA GLN A 153 23.26 -0.51 2.23
C GLN A 153 23.30 -1.39 3.49
N GLU A 154 22.68 -0.97 4.58
CA GLU A 154 22.55 -1.74 5.82
C GLU A 154 21.77 -3.05 5.56
N TYR A 155 20.67 -2.96 4.81
CA TYR A 155 19.86 -4.11 4.41
C TYR A 155 20.62 -5.09 3.51
N GLU A 156 21.36 -4.59 2.51
CA GLU A 156 22.20 -5.43 1.65
C GLU A 156 23.29 -6.16 2.45
N LYS A 157 23.93 -5.48 3.41
CA LYS A 157 24.93 -6.10 4.28
C LYS A 157 24.30 -7.19 5.14
N PHE A 158 23.11 -6.95 5.69
CA PHE A 158 22.37 -7.95 6.45
C PHE A 158 22.06 -9.21 5.63
N ILE A 159 21.57 -9.06 4.40
CA ILE A 159 21.27 -10.19 3.51
C ILE A 159 22.53 -11.01 3.19
N LYS A 160 23.68 -10.37 2.94
CA LYS A 160 24.93 -11.06 2.58
C LYS A 160 25.54 -11.88 3.72
N ILE A 161 25.13 -11.60 4.96
CA ILE A 161 25.62 -12.29 6.17
C ILE A 161 24.78 -13.55 6.47
N GLN A 162 23.59 -13.67 5.87
CA GLN A 162 22.63 -14.76 6.07
C GLN A 162 22.81 -15.87 5.03
#